data_AF-A0AAU9MKT7-F1
#
_entry.id   AF-A0AAU9MKT7-F1
#
_cell.length_a   1.000
_cell.length_b   1.000
_cell.length_c   1.000
_cell.angle_alpha   90.00
_cell.angle_beta   90.00
_cell.angle_gamma   90.00
#
_symmetry.space_group_name_H-M   'P 1'
#
loop_
_entity.id
_entity.type
_entity.pdbx_description
1 polymer ?
#
loop_
_entity_poly.entity_id
_entity_poly.type
_entity_poly.pdbx_seq_one_letter_code
_entity_poly.pdbx_strand_id
1 'polypeptide(L)'
;MVWKEMVAKWKEMLMRWRETTLLAVPPIGPPIPDELLSSIGKEYDHLKIQMADIILATDNFSSSKLIGRGGFGPVYKGELSLPTGSTMVAFKCLDHRSYQGNTEFWKEIMMLSKRKHENLVSLLHFCIKNDERVLVYEYAARGSLDHYLSDAKTLKWNQRLCICIEVARALNYLHDPVETQQRVLHRDMKSSNILLDHNWTAKVSDFGLSKIGPANQPQTYLITNVVGTPGYTDPLYSETCLLTKESDVYSFGVVLFEVMCGRLCYDCNTSGELTAILVPEWKNFYDENKLHDIIFQDLKEQMVWDSLIIFAAIARRCLETDRKERPTMDEILNELEVALDKQENTTFDDHLFKISKLAIPPLPYKSRKELILRLSNGILVDEGKRWLWINERKQISEMESATESFRTSNKINNFTYISRLEVGSFYPYLPSKNQ
;
A
#
# COMPACT_ATOMS: atom_id res chain seq x y z
N MET A 1 -25.35 -24.08 11.32
CA MET A 1 -26.83 -23.94 11.24
C MET A 1 -27.24 -22.46 11.16
N VAL A 2 -26.64 -21.60 11.99
CA VAL A 2 -26.87 -20.15 12.05
C VAL A 2 -26.60 -19.38 10.74
N TRP A 3 -25.57 -19.72 9.95
CA TRP A 3 -25.29 -19.06 8.66
C TRP A 3 -26.38 -19.29 7.60
N LYS A 4 -26.95 -20.51 7.55
CA LYS A 4 -28.07 -20.80 6.64
C LYS A 4 -29.33 -20.03 7.05
N GLU A 5 -29.56 -19.86 8.35
CA GLU A 5 -30.64 -19.03 8.89
C GLU A 5 -30.40 -17.52 8.66
N MET A 6 -29.14 -17.05 8.73
CA MET A 6 -28.79 -15.66 8.40
C MET A 6 -28.94 -15.38 6.92
N VAL A 7 -28.52 -16.28 6.02
CA VAL A 7 -28.71 -16.16 4.57
C VAL A 7 -30.20 -16.26 4.20
N ALA A 8 -30.97 -17.11 4.90
CA ALA A 8 -32.41 -17.20 4.72
C ALA A 8 -33.12 -15.92 5.19
N LYS A 9 -32.75 -15.39 6.37
CA LYS A 9 -33.23 -14.09 6.86
C LYS A 9 -32.79 -12.94 5.95
N TRP A 10 -31.60 -13.00 5.37
CA TRP A 10 -31.11 -12.00 4.41
C TRP A 10 -31.92 -12.03 3.12
N LYS A 11 -32.26 -13.21 2.59
CA LYS A 11 -33.15 -13.38 1.43
C LYS A 11 -34.59 -12.95 1.73
N GLU A 12 -35.11 -13.27 2.90
CA GLU A 12 -36.43 -12.80 3.34
C GLU A 12 -36.46 -11.28 3.54
N MET A 13 -35.43 -10.69 4.14
CA MET A 13 -35.31 -9.24 4.28
C MET A 13 -35.20 -8.56 2.91
N LEU A 14 -34.46 -9.13 1.96
CA LEU A 14 -34.37 -8.62 0.58
C LEU A 14 -35.72 -8.67 -0.15
N MET A 15 -36.49 -9.74 0.04
CA MET A 15 -37.83 -9.92 -0.53
C MET A 15 -38.83 -8.95 0.10
N ARG A 16 -38.83 -8.85 1.43
CA ARG A 16 -39.72 -7.94 2.18
C ARG A 16 -39.41 -6.48 1.89
N TRP A 17 -38.12 -6.15 1.70
CA TRP A 17 -37.66 -4.80 1.34
C TRP A 17 -38.04 -4.41 -0.10
N ARG A 18 -38.02 -5.37 -1.04
CA ARG A 18 -38.58 -5.20 -2.41
C ARG A 18 -40.08 -4.94 -2.42
N GLU A 19 -40.82 -5.44 -1.43
CA GLU A 19 -42.28 -5.28 -1.34
C GLU A 19 -42.72 -4.02 -0.58
N THR A 20 -41.91 -3.49 0.35
CA THR A 20 -42.32 -2.39 1.25
C THR A 20 -41.74 -1.01 0.91
N THR A 21 -40.74 -0.92 0.04
CA THR A 21 -40.07 0.35 -0.27
C THR A 21 -40.36 0.79 -1.71
N LEU A 22 -41.19 1.82 -1.89
CA LEU A 22 -41.45 2.53 -3.16
C LEU A 22 -40.22 3.27 -3.73
N LEU A 23 -39.03 3.08 -3.16
CA LEU A 23 -37.75 3.52 -3.71
C LEU A 23 -37.04 2.29 -4.26
N ALA A 24 -37.32 1.99 -5.53
CA ALA A 24 -36.55 1.03 -6.29
C ALA A 24 -35.05 1.32 -6.12
N VAL A 25 -34.25 0.31 -5.74
CA VAL A 25 -32.82 0.32 -6.12
C VAL A 25 -32.86 0.65 -7.61
N PRO A 26 -32.18 1.70 -8.09
CA PRO A 26 -32.13 1.91 -9.52
C PRO A 26 -31.63 0.58 -10.11
N PRO A 27 -32.31 0.02 -11.14
CA PRO A 27 -31.72 -1.09 -11.88
C PRO A 27 -30.30 -0.70 -12.26
N ILE A 28 -29.42 -1.68 -12.48
CA ILE A 28 -28.09 -1.45 -13.10
C ILE A 28 -28.31 -0.33 -14.11
N GLY A 29 -27.76 0.87 -13.82
CA GLY A 29 -28.00 2.01 -14.69
C GLY A 29 -27.73 1.54 -16.11
N PRO A 30 -28.57 1.91 -17.09
CA PRO A 30 -28.48 1.32 -18.43
C PRO A 30 -27.01 1.29 -18.84
N PRO A 31 -26.52 0.17 -19.40
CA PRO A 31 -25.14 0.09 -19.86
C PRO A 31 -24.84 1.35 -20.67
N ILE A 32 -23.65 1.91 -20.45
CA ILE A 32 -23.27 3.18 -21.09
C ILE A 32 -23.56 3.02 -22.59
N PRO A 33 -24.41 3.88 -23.20
CA PRO A 33 -24.81 3.70 -24.59
C PRO A 33 -23.58 3.57 -25.49
N ASP A 34 -23.62 2.65 -26.46
CA ASP A 34 -22.47 2.37 -27.33
C ASP A 34 -21.96 3.62 -28.06
N GLU A 35 -22.84 4.58 -28.35
CA GLU A 35 -22.47 5.89 -28.90
C GLU A 35 -21.61 6.73 -27.94
N LEU A 36 -21.90 6.69 -26.63
CA LEU A 36 -21.09 7.38 -25.63
C LEU A 36 -19.76 6.66 -25.42
N LEU A 37 -19.74 5.33 -25.43
CA LEU A 37 -18.50 4.55 -25.39
C LEU A 37 -17.62 4.79 -26.63
N SER A 38 -18.23 4.94 -27.81
CA SER A 38 -17.54 5.28 -29.05
C SER A 38 -16.94 6.69 -28.99
N SER A 39 -17.67 7.66 -28.41
CA SER A 39 -17.18 9.02 -28.19
C SER A 39 -16.01 9.08 -27.19
N ILE A 40 -16.15 8.38 -26.05
CA ILE A 40 -15.08 8.20 -25.05
C ILE A 40 -13.86 7.55 -25.72
N GLY A 41 -14.08 6.52 -26.54
CA GLY A 41 -13.00 5.85 -27.25
C GLY A 41 -12.19 6.74 -28.18
N LYS A 42 -12.80 7.79 -28.75
CA LYS A 42 -12.09 8.80 -29.56
C LYS A 42 -11.26 9.76 -28.71
N GLU A 43 -11.71 10.12 -27.51
CA GLU A 43 -10.97 10.99 -26.57
C GLU A 43 -9.59 10.36 -26.23
N TYR A 44 -9.54 9.04 -26.08
CA TYR A 44 -8.33 8.30 -25.68
C TYR A 44 -7.65 7.56 -26.84
N ASP A 45 -7.92 7.92 -28.10
CA ASP A 45 -7.29 7.27 -29.28
C ASP A 45 -5.76 7.29 -29.22
N HIS A 46 -5.17 8.33 -28.61
CA HIS A 46 -3.73 8.48 -28.42
C HIS A 46 -3.10 7.41 -27.49
N LEU A 47 -3.90 6.68 -26.71
CA LEU A 47 -3.44 5.58 -25.86
C LEU A 47 -3.62 4.19 -26.52
N LYS A 48 -4.25 4.11 -27.69
CA LYS A 48 -4.52 2.84 -28.38
C LYS A 48 -3.23 2.24 -28.94
N ILE A 49 -3.03 0.95 -28.71
CA ILE A 49 -1.97 0.15 -29.33
C ILE A 49 -2.55 -1.04 -30.11
N GLN A 50 -1.74 -1.61 -31.01
CA GLN A 50 -2.18 -2.73 -31.82
C GLN A 50 -2.04 -4.05 -31.05
N MET A 51 -2.98 -4.97 -31.26
CA MET A 51 -2.89 -6.31 -30.68
C MET A 51 -1.62 -7.06 -31.13
N ALA A 52 -1.10 -6.74 -32.32
CA ALA A 52 0.16 -7.32 -32.80
C ALA A 52 1.33 -7.02 -31.85
N ASP A 53 1.41 -5.79 -31.33
CA ASP A 53 2.47 -5.38 -30.40
C ASP A 53 2.34 -6.13 -29.05
N ILE A 54 1.10 -6.34 -28.59
CA ILE A 54 0.80 -7.11 -27.37
C ILE A 54 1.19 -8.58 -27.54
N ILE A 55 0.82 -9.20 -28.66
CA ILE A 55 1.16 -10.59 -28.97
C ILE A 55 2.68 -10.76 -29.01
N LEU A 56 3.41 -9.84 -29.63
CA LEU A 56 4.87 -9.86 -29.66
C LEU A 56 5.47 -9.71 -28.25
N ALA A 57 5.01 -8.72 -27.48
CA ALA A 57 5.52 -8.43 -26.14
C ALA A 57 5.29 -9.58 -25.13
N THR A 58 4.18 -10.29 -25.29
CA THR A 58 3.75 -11.38 -24.39
C THR A 58 4.15 -12.78 -24.87
N ASP A 59 4.88 -12.88 -25.99
CA ASP A 59 5.19 -14.16 -26.64
C ASP A 59 3.91 -14.99 -26.88
N ASN A 60 2.94 -14.37 -27.54
CA ASN A 60 1.60 -14.91 -27.79
C ASN A 60 0.89 -15.38 -26.50
N PHE A 61 0.86 -14.51 -25.48
CA PHE A 61 0.26 -14.80 -24.17
C PHE A 61 0.82 -16.09 -23.53
N SER A 62 2.13 -16.29 -23.65
CA SER A 62 2.83 -17.45 -23.09
C SER A 62 2.56 -17.59 -21.59
N SER A 63 2.33 -18.83 -21.13
CA SER A 63 2.17 -19.11 -19.70
C SER A 63 3.39 -18.71 -18.86
N SER A 64 4.58 -18.68 -19.47
CA SER A 64 5.82 -18.18 -18.86
C SER A 64 5.79 -16.68 -18.51
N LYS A 65 4.90 -15.93 -19.16
CA LYS A 65 4.71 -14.48 -18.97
C LYS A 65 3.53 -14.16 -18.07
N LEU A 66 2.73 -15.17 -17.68
CA LEU A 66 1.61 -14.98 -16.76
C LEU A 66 2.13 -14.59 -15.37
N ILE A 67 1.68 -13.44 -14.87
CA ILE A 67 2.07 -12.92 -13.54
C ILE A 67 0.93 -12.95 -12.54
N GLY A 68 -0.31 -13.09 -12.99
CA GLY A 68 -1.47 -13.17 -12.10
C GLY A 68 -2.74 -13.55 -12.83
N ARG A 69 -3.73 -14.02 -12.09
CA ARG A 69 -5.08 -14.30 -12.60
C ARG A 69 -6.09 -13.91 -11.53
N GLY A 70 -6.79 -12.81 -11.75
CA GLY A 70 -7.80 -12.28 -10.83
C GLY A 70 -9.22 -12.44 -11.35
N GLY A 71 -10.20 -11.87 -10.62
CA GLY A 71 -11.60 -11.84 -11.04
C GLY A 71 -11.85 -11.10 -12.37
N PHE A 72 -10.90 -10.28 -12.80
CA PHE A 72 -10.94 -9.53 -14.04
C PHE A 72 -10.17 -10.19 -15.19
N GLY A 73 -9.61 -11.39 -15.00
CA GLY A 73 -8.89 -12.12 -16.03
C GLY A 73 -7.36 -12.22 -15.80
N PRO A 74 -6.62 -12.81 -16.76
CA PRO A 74 -5.18 -13.02 -16.65
C PRO A 74 -4.38 -11.72 -16.89
N VAL A 75 -3.26 -11.62 -16.19
CA VAL A 75 -2.29 -10.53 -16.34
C VAL A 75 -0.95 -11.10 -16.78
N TYR A 76 -0.39 -10.56 -17.85
CA TYR A 76 0.91 -10.98 -18.40
C TYR A 76 1.93 -9.85 -18.27
N LYS A 77 3.19 -10.17 -18.04
CA LYS A 77 4.30 -9.21 -18.23
C LYS A 77 4.83 -9.31 -19.66
N GLY A 78 5.33 -8.21 -20.20
CA GLY A 78 6.02 -8.24 -21.49
C GLY A 78 6.77 -6.96 -21.76
N GLU A 79 7.71 -7.05 -22.69
CA GLU A 79 8.51 -5.90 -23.11
C GLU A 79 7.83 -5.27 -24.31
N LEU A 80 7.26 -4.08 -24.14
CA LEU A 80 6.57 -3.35 -25.18
C LEU A 80 7.56 -2.43 -25.90
N SER A 81 7.81 -2.71 -27.17
CA SER A 81 8.63 -1.87 -28.02
C SER A 81 7.81 -0.69 -28.57
N LEU A 82 8.11 0.52 -28.10
CA LEU A 82 7.53 1.77 -28.58
C LEU A 82 8.58 2.56 -29.38
N PRO A 83 8.17 3.55 -30.20
CA PRO A 83 9.12 4.43 -30.90
C PRO A 83 10.11 5.15 -29.97
N THR A 84 9.72 5.35 -28.70
CA THR A 84 10.53 5.99 -27.66
C THR A 84 11.49 5.03 -26.95
N GLY A 85 11.43 3.74 -27.23
CA GLY A 85 12.21 2.69 -26.57
C GLY A 85 11.36 1.50 -26.13
N SER A 86 12.03 0.51 -25.57
CA SER A 86 11.39 -0.70 -25.05
C SER A 86 11.15 -0.56 -23.55
N THR A 87 9.97 -0.93 -23.07
CA THR A 87 9.62 -0.84 -21.64
C THR A 87 8.90 -2.08 -21.16
N MET A 88 9.20 -2.52 -19.93
CA MET A 88 8.48 -3.62 -19.29
C MET A 88 7.10 -3.12 -18.84
N VAL A 89 6.04 -3.84 -19.20
CA VAL A 89 4.64 -3.48 -18.88
C VAL A 89 3.84 -4.69 -18.42
N ALA A 90 2.69 -4.43 -17.81
CA ALA A 90 1.70 -5.44 -17.45
C ALA A 90 0.47 -5.33 -18.36
N PHE A 91 0.06 -6.46 -18.96
CA PHE A 91 -1.10 -6.60 -19.84
C PHE A 91 -2.22 -7.32 -19.09
N LYS A 92 -3.24 -6.58 -18.62
CA LYS A 92 -4.45 -7.13 -17.99
C LYS A 92 -5.47 -7.41 -19.09
N CYS A 93 -5.73 -8.69 -19.33
CA CYS A 93 -6.72 -9.12 -20.32
C CYS A 93 -8.06 -9.30 -19.62
N LEU A 94 -9.07 -8.54 -20.04
CA LEU A 94 -10.37 -8.59 -19.38
C LEU A 94 -11.21 -9.77 -19.89
N ASP A 95 -11.80 -10.53 -18.97
CA ASP A 95 -12.70 -11.64 -19.32
C ASP A 95 -14.03 -11.10 -19.89
N HIS A 96 -14.30 -11.44 -21.16
CA HIS A 96 -15.45 -10.96 -21.92
C HIS A 96 -16.79 -11.52 -21.43
N ARG A 97 -16.80 -12.50 -20.51
CA ARG A 97 -18.03 -13.26 -20.15
C ARG A 97 -18.98 -12.50 -19.24
N SER A 98 -18.61 -11.32 -18.74
CA SER A 98 -19.50 -10.46 -17.96
C SER A 98 -19.81 -9.18 -18.74
N TYR A 99 -21.11 -8.83 -18.88
CA TYR A 99 -21.53 -7.50 -19.36
C TYR A 99 -20.94 -6.34 -18.52
N GLN A 100 -20.43 -6.65 -17.32
CA GLN A 100 -19.73 -5.72 -16.44
C GLN A 100 -18.32 -5.36 -16.96
N GLY A 101 -17.60 -6.29 -17.62
CA GLY A 101 -16.22 -6.09 -18.05
C GLY A 101 -16.00 -4.91 -18.99
N ASN A 102 -16.95 -4.63 -19.91
CA ASN A 102 -16.84 -3.48 -20.82
C ASN A 102 -17.04 -2.14 -20.09
N THR A 103 -17.91 -2.09 -19.08
CA THR A 103 -18.11 -0.88 -18.28
C THR A 103 -16.90 -0.62 -17.37
N GLU A 104 -16.36 -1.67 -16.75
CA GLU A 104 -15.16 -1.61 -15.91
C GLU A 104 -13.92 -1.18 -16.70
N PHE A 105 -13.76 -1.71 -17.92
CA PHE A 105 -12.72 -1.30 -18.85
C PHE A 105 -12.68 0.22 -19.09
N TRP A 106 -13.82 0.79 -19.52
CA TRP A 106 -13.89 2.22 -19.82
C TRP A 106 -13.77 3.09 -18.58
N LYS A 107 -14.31 2.66 -17.45
CA LYS A 107 -14.08 3.34 -16.18
C LYS A 107 -12.59 3.39 -15.86
N GLU A 108 -11.90 2.26 -15.91
CA GLU A 108 -10.48 2.21 -15.58
C GLU A 108 -9.64 3.14 -16.49
N ILE A 109 -9.95 3.19 -17.79
CA ILE A 109 -9.36 4.15 -18.74
C ILE A 109 -9.64 5.59 -18.32
N MET A 110 -10.91 5.95 -18.09
CA MET A 110 -11.30 7.31 -17.74
C MET A 110 -10.66 7.78 -16.42
N MET A 111 -10.58 6.89 -15.43
CA MET A 111 -10.02 7.20 -14.12
C MET A 111 -8.51 7.40 -14.20
N LEU A 112 -7.77 6.44 -14.75
CA LEU A 112 -6.30 6.48 -14.76
C LEU A 112 -5.73 7.44 -15.81
N SER A 113 -6.49 7.78 -16.85
CA SER A 113 -6.05 8.80 -17.83
C SER A 113 -6.10 10.21 -17.25
N LYS A 114 -7.01 10.49 -16.31
CA LYS A 114 -7.22 11.83 -15.71
C LYS A 114 -6.55 12.00 -14.35
N ARG A 115 -6.17 10.91 -13.69
CA ARG A 115 -5.58 10.91 -12.34
C ARG A 115 -4.15 10.41 -12.40
N LYS A 116 -3.20 11.28 -12.08
CA LYS A 116 -1.77 10.96 -12.05
C LYS A 116 -1.22 11.28 -10.67
N HIS A 117 -0.65 10.27 -10.03
CA HIS A 117 -0.06 10.37 -8.71
C HIS A 117 0.98 9.26 -8.55
N GLU A 118 2.05 9.51 -7.79
CA GLU A 118 3.16 8.55 -7.65
C GLU A 118 2.71 7.20 -7.08
N ASN A 119 1.73 7.22 -6.16
CA ASN A 119 1.17 6.02 -5.52
C ASN A 119 -0.08 5.44 -6.21
N LEU A 120 -0.37 5.86 -7.45
CA LEU A 120 -1.39 5.21 -8.29
C LEU A 120 -0.71 4.47 -9.44
N VAL A 121 -1.26 3.31 -9.82
CA VAL A 121 -0.77 2.61 -11.01
C VAL A 121 -1.05 3.42 -12.27
N SER A 122 -0.04 3.55 -13.13
CA SER A 122 -0.15 4.29 -14.37
C SER A 122 -0.69 3.40 -15.49
N LEU A 123 -1.83 3.78 -16.07
CA LEU A 123 -2.28 3.23 -17.35
C LEU A 123 -1.46 3.86 -18.48
N LEU A 124 -0.81 3.03 -19.28
CA LEU A 124 0.02 3.46 -20.39
C LEU A 124 -0.75 3.40 -21.71
N HIS A 125 -1.41 2.27 -21.95
CA HIS A 125 -2.11 2.00 -23.20
C HIS A 125 -3.33 1.12 -22.99
N PHE A 126 -4.14 1.00 -24.03
CA PHE A 126 -5.16 -0.03 -24.11
C PHE A 126 -5.28 -0.59 -25.53
N CYS A 127 -5.88 -1.76 -25.65
CA CYS A 127 -6.19 -2.37 -26.93
C CYS A 127 -7.63 -2.88 -26.96
N ILE A 128 -8.28 -2.66 -28.10
CA ILE A 128 -9.60 -3.16 -28.44
C ILE A 128 -9.46 -3.86 -29.79
N LYS A 129 -9.65 -5.19 -29.83
CA LYS A 129 -9.69 -5.94 -31.09
C LYS A 129 -10.82 -6.96 -31.02
N ASN A 130 -11.84 -6.77 -31.84
CA ASN A 130 -13.10 -7.53 -31.75
C ASN A 130 -13.68 -7.43 -30.33
N ASP A 131 -13.85 -8.55 -29.64
CA ASP A 131 -14.33 -8.62 -28.26
C ASP A 131 -13.20 -8.62 -27.22
N GLU A 132 -11.94 -8.69 -27.63
CA GLU A 132 -10.79 -8.64 -26.74
C GLU A 132 -10.56 -7.22 -26.22
N ARG A 133 -10.31 -7.11 -24.91
CA ARG A 133 -10.01 -5.85 -24.21
C ARG A 133 -8.78 -6.06 -23.36
N VAL A 134 -7.74 -5.26 -23.61
CA VAL A 134 -6.48 -5.33 -22.85
C VAL A 134 -6.12 -3.95 -22.33
N LEU A 135 -5.86 -3.86 -21.03
CA LEU A 135 -5.30 -2.67 -20.38
C LEU A 135 -3.81 -2.88 -20.15
N VAL A 136 -3.00 -1.85 -20.43
CA VAL A 136 -1.54 -1.90 -20.35
C VAL A 136 -1.06 -0.91 -19.31
N TYR A 137 -0.38 -1.41 -18.28
CA TYR A 137 0.07 -0.62 -17.14
C TYR A 137 1.59 -0.60 -17.03
N GLU A 138 2.11 0.36 -16.25
CA GLU A 138 3.45 0.24 -15.70
C GLU A 138 3.64 -1.10 -14.96
N TYR A 139 4.83 -1.69 -15.08
CA TYR A 139 5.12 -2.97 -14.43
C TYR A 139 5.58 -2.80 -12.98
N ALA A 140 4.69 -3.13 -12.04
CA ALA A 140 5.01 -3.23 -10.62
C ALA A 140 5.77 -4.55 -10.33
N ALA A 141 7.10 -4.48 -10.39
CA ALA A 141 7.97 -5.65 -10.41
C ALA A 141 7.90 -6.58 -9.20
N ARG A 142 7.40 -6.10 -8.05
CA ARG A 142 7.25 -6.90 -6.83
C ARG A 142 5.85 -7.48 -6.65
N GLY A 143 4.92 -7.25 -7.59
CA GLY A 143 3.56 -7.78 -7.48
C GLY A 143 2.77 -7.12 -6.34
N SER A 144 1.75 -7.80 -5.83
CA SER A 144 0.81 -7.26 -4.84
C SER A 144 1.24 -7.49 -3.39
N LEU A 145 0.80 -6.60 -2.49
CA LEU A 145 1.14 -6.58 -1.06
C LEU A 145 0.70 -7.84 -0.30
N ASP A 146 -0.42 -8.43 -0.69
CA ASP A 146 -0.96 -9.66 -0.08
C ASP A 146 0.03 -10.83 -0.07
N HIS A 147 0.89 -10.92 -1.10
CA HIS A 147 1.94 -11.96 -1.17
C HIS A 147 3.03 -11.84 -0.09
N TYR A 148 3.15 -10.67 0.55
CA TYR A 148 4.20 -10.39 1.53
C TYR A 148 3.70 -10.33 2.96
N LEU A 149 2.39 -10.39 3.21
CA LEU A 149 1.83 -10.18 4.54
C LEU A 149 2.42 -11.13 5.59
N SER A 150 2.61 -12.39 5.24
CA SER A 150 3.20 -13.44 6.10
C SER A 150 4.72 -13.57 6.00
N ASP A 151 5.40 -12.69 5.25
CA ASP A 151 6.86 -12.68 5.11
C ASP A 151 7.48 -11.41 5.72
N ALA A 152 7.81 -11.51 7.01
CA ALA A 152 8.47 -10.43 7.76
C ALA A 152 9.97 -10.28 7.44
N LYS A 153 10.58 -11.22 6.69
CA LYS A 153 11.98 -11.16 6.31
C LYS A 153 12.17 -10.29 5.07
N THR A 154 11.28 -10.48 4.09
CA THR A 154 11.31 -9.72 2.85
C THR A 154 10.66 -8.35 3.02
N LEU A 155 9.53 -8.27 3.74
CA LEU A 155 8.81 -7.02 3.98
C LEU A 155 8.76 -6.68 5.49
N LYS A 156 9.74 -5.85 5.90
CA LYS A 156 9.93 -5.43 7.30
C LYS A 156 8.88 -4.44 7.78
N TRP A 157 8.73 -4.30 9.09
CA TRP A 157 7.74 -3.39 9.70
C TRP A 157 7.87 -1.92 9.23
N ASN A 158 9.08 -1.35 9.18
CA ASN A 158 9.23 0.02 8.68
C ASN A 158 8.76 0.19 7.23
N GLN A 159 9.03 -0.79 6.37
CA GLN A 159 8.56 -0.76 4.98
C GLN A 159 7.04 -0.87 4.89
N ARG A 160 6.43 -1.68 5.76
CA ARG A 160 4.97 -1.79 5.89
C ARG A 160 4.34 -0.44 6.26
N LEU A 161 4.91 0.28 7.22
CA LEU A 161 4.48 1.64 7.57
C LEU A 161 4.55 2.58 6.37
N CYS A 162 5.68 2.61 5.65
CA CYS A 162 5.84 3.42 4.45
C CYS A 162 4.78 3.10 3.38
N ILE A 163 4.53 1.82 3.11
CA ILE A 163 3.50 1.38 2.16
C ILE A 163 2.11 1.88 2.59
N CYS A 164 1.76 1.76 3.87
CA CYS A 164 0.48 2.26 4.38
C CYS A 164 0.36 3.78 4.21
N ILE A 165 1.42 4.54 4.46
CA ILE A 165 1.48 6.00 4.26
C ILE A 165 1.27 6.34 2.77
N GLU A 166 1.95 5.65 1.87
CA GLU A 166 1.83 5.83 0.42
C GLU A 166 0.42 5.53 -0.09
N VAL A 167 -0.22 4.48 0.41
CA VAL A 167 -1.63 4.16 0.09
C VAL A 167 -2.57 5.22 0.66
N ALA A 168 -2.31 5.71 1.88
CA ALA A 168 -3.10 6.79 2.47
C ALA A 168 -3.00 8.08 1.65
N ARG A 169 -1.81 8.44 1.14
CA ARG A 169 -1.61 9.57 0.22
C ARG A 169 -2.40 9.41 -1.07
N ALA A 170 -2.35 8.23 -1.69
CA ALA A 170 -3.14 7.92 -2.89
C ALA A 170 -4.65 8.10 -2.65
N LEU A 171 -5.18 7.52 -1.57
CA LEU A 171 -6.60 7.63 -1.25
C LEU A 171 -6.99 9.07 -0.89
N ASN A 172 -6.15 9.81 -0.18
CA ASN A 172 -6.37 11.22 0.11
C ASN A 172 -6.47 12.06 -1.18
N TYR A 173 -5.55 11.82 -2.13
CA TYR A 173 -5.58 12.46 -3.45
C TYR A 173 -6.85 12.14 -4.24
N LEU A 174 -7.35 10.91 -4.16
CA LEU A 174 -8.61 10.51 -4.81
C LEU A 174 -9.83 11.12 -4.14
N HIS A 175 -9.81 11.20 -2.81
CA HIS A 175 -10.92 11.65 -1.99
C HIS A 175 -11.07 13.16 -2.05
N ASP A 176 -10.03 13.90 -1.72
CA ASP A 176 -10.06 15.35 -1.55
C ASP A 176 -9.08 16.03 -2.53
N PRO A 177 -9.32 15.91 -3.86
CA PRO A 177 -8.40 16.43 -4.87
C PRO A 177 -8.38 17.95 -4.87
N VAL A 178 -7.20 18.53 -4.64
CA VAL A 178 -6.96 19.99 -4.64
C VAL A 178 -7.32 20.63 -5.99
N GLU A 179 -7.06 19.92 -7.09
CA GLU A 179 -7.17 20.47 -8.45
C GLU A 179 -8.52 20.21 -9.13
N THR A 180 -9.33 19.26 -8.62
CA THR A 180 -10.57 18.83 -9.29
C THR A 180 -11.77 18.93 -8.34
N GLN A 181 -12.93 19.34 -8.84
CA GLN A 181 -14.18 19.32 -8.06
C GLN A 181 -14.86 17.93 -8.03
N GLN A 182 -14.12 16.87 -8.36
CA GLN A 182 -14.63 15.50 -8.52
C GLN A 182 -13.88 14.53 -7.64
N ARG A 183 -14.57 13.95 -6.67
CA ARG A 183 -14.06 12.91 -5.77
C ARG A 183 -14.13 11.55 -6.46
N VAL A 184 -13.10 10.73 -6.25
CA VAL A 184 -13.05 9.34 -6.68
C VAL A 184 -13.23 8.43 -5.48
N LEU A 185 -14.15 7.47 -5.58
CA LEU A 185 -14.36 6.40 -4.61
C LEU A 185 -13.86 5.09 -5.23
N HIS A 186 -12.88 4.45 -4.60
CA HIS A 186 -12.19 3.27 -5.12
C HIS A 186 -13.12 2.05 -5.18
N ARG A 187 -13.83 1.77 -4.06
CA ARG A 187 -14.81 0.68 -3.84
C ARG A 187 -14.29 -0.74 -3.73
N ASP A 188 -13.05 -1.01 -4.13
CA ASP A 188 -12.43 -2.34 -3.96
C ASP A 188 -11.01 -2.24 -3.41
N MET A 189 -10.84 -1.46 -2.33
CA MET A 189 -9.53 -1.34 -1.68
C MET A 189 -9.22 -2.60 -0.87
N LYS A 190 -8.11 -3.27 -1.19
CA LYS A 190 -7.61 -4.50 -0.54
C LYS A 190 -6.13 -4.68 -0.81
N SER A 191 -5.45 -5.53 -0.04
CA SER A 191 -4.01 -5.79 -0.18
C SER A 191 -3.60 -6.33 -1.56
N SER A 192 -4.44 -7.12 -2.23
CA SER A 192 -4.19 -7.59 -3.60
C SER A 192 -4.27 -6.50 -4.67
N ASN A 193 -4.90 -5.36 -4.36
CA ASN A 193 -4.99 -4.19 -5.25
C ASN A 193 -3.92 -3.12 -4.93
N ILE A 194 -3.00 -3.40 -4.00
CA ILE A 194 -1.83 -2.56 -3.71
C ILE A 194 -0.62 -3.25 -4.32
N LEU A 195 -0.16 -2.74 -5.47
CA LEU A 195 1.02 -3.26 -6.15
C LEU A 195 2.28 -2.58 -5.62
N LEU A 196 3.42 -3.26 -5.75
CA LEU A 196 4.72 -2.81 -5.28
C LEU A 196 5.69 -2.76 -6.46
N ASP A 197 6.32 -1.61 -6.68
CA ASP A 197 7.32 -1.46 -7.72
C ASP A 197 8.70 -1.99 -7.30
N HIS A 198 9.71 -1.83 -8.15
CA HIS A 198 11.07 -2.28 -7.87
C HIS A 198 11.70 -1.64 -6.61
N ASN A 199 11.26 -0.45 -6.23
CA ASN A 199 11.72 0.31 -5.06
C ASN A 199 10.87 0.08 -3.80
N TRP A 200 9.89 -0.83 -3.85
CA TRP A 200 8.89 -1.04 -2.80
C TRP A 200 7.89 0.11 -2.65
N THR A 201 7.78 1.00 -3.63
CA THR A 201 6.76 2.04 -3.64
C THR A 201 5.40 1.43 -3.96
N ALA A 202 4.41 1.76 -3.15
CA ALA A 202 3.04 1.30 -3.28
C ALA A 202 2.31 2.00 -4.42
N LYS A 203 1.53 1.21 -5.17
CA LYS A 203 0.73 1.61 -6.33
C LYS A 203 -0.68 1.06 -6.17
N VAL A 204 -1.64 1.92 -5.83
CA VAL A 204 -3.06 1.54 -5.80
C VAL A 204 -3.54 1.26 -7.22
N SER A 205 -4.23 0.16 -7.41
CA SER A 205 -4.66 -0.36 -8.71
C SER A 205 -6.11 -0.84 -8.70
N ASP A 206 -6.63 -1.18 -9.88
CA ASP A 206 -7.96 -1.79 -10.09
C ASP A 206 -9.16 -0.85 -9.88
N PHE A 207 -9.26 0.14 -10.77
CA PHE A 207 -10.28 1.19 -10.75
C PHE A 207 -11.58 0.81 -11.48
N GLY A 208 -11.73 -0.43 -11.92
CA GLY A 208 -12.90 -0.88 -12.71
C GLY A 208 -14.22 -0.69 -11.96
N LEU A 209 -14.21 -0.85 -10.63
CA LEU A 209 -15.40 -0.68 -9.80
C LEU A 209 -15.65 0.77 -9.36
N SER A 210 -14.69 1.67 -9.53
CA SER A 210 -14.71 3.02 -8.95
C SER A 210 -15.90 3.89 -9.41
N LYS A 211 -16.19 4.92 -8.62
CA LYS A 211 -17.24 5.91 -8.88
C LYS A 211 -16.71 7.32 -8.70
N ILE A 212 -17.24 8.25 -9.48
CA ILE A 212 -16.99 9.68 -9.33
C ILE A 212 -18.20 10.33 -8.64
N GLY A 213 -17.93 11.15 -7.63
CA GLY A 213 -18.93 11.97 -6.94
C GLY A 213 -18.50 13.43 -6.87
N PRO A 214 -19.42 14.35 -6.54
CA PRO A 214 -19.06 15.75 -6.30
C PRO A 214 -18.13 15.88 -5.09
N ALA A 215 -17.07 16.69 -5.22
CA ALA A 215 -16.16 17.02 -4.10
C ALA A 215 -16.49 18.36 -3.43
N ASN A 216 -17.32 19.20 -4.06
CA ASN A 216 -17.69 20.53 -3.59
C ASN A 216 -18.63 20.55 -2.37
N GLN A 217 -19.02 19.37 -1.87
CA GLN A 217 -19.82 19.21 -0.68
C GLN A 217 -19.10 18.25 0.29
N PRO A 218 -19.04 18.59 1.59
CA PRO A 218 -18.28 17.79 2.57
C PRO A 218 -18.90 16.41 2.82
N GLN A 219 -20.21 16.26 2.59
CA GLN A 219 -20.93 15.01 2.84
C GLN A 219 -21.74 14.61 1.61
N THR A 220 -21.07 13.90 0.69
CA THR A 220 -21.69 13.36 -0.51
C THR A 220 -21.80 11.85 -0.40
N TYR A 221 -23.00 11.33 -0.67
CA TYR A 221 -23.25 9.91 -0.78
C TYR A 221 -23.78 9.60 -2.18
N LEU A 222 -23.41 8.42 -2.68
CA LEU A 222 -23.91 7.89 -3.94
C LEU A 222 -24.80 6.69 -3.63
N ILE A 223 -26.05 6.71 -4.11
CA ILE A 223 -26.90 5.51 -4.10
C ILE A 223 -26.47 4.64 -5.28
N THR A 224 -25.92 3.46 -4.99
CA THR A 224 -25.41 2.56 -6.04
C THR A 224 -25.51 1.11 -5.59
N ASN A 225 -25.55 0.19 -6.56
CA ASN A 225 -25.46 -1.24 -6.30
C ASN A 225 -24.23 -1.58 -5.44
N VAL A 226 -24.37 -2.55 -4.54
CA VAL A 226 -23.27 -3.04 -3.69
C VAL A 226 -22.33 -3.92 -4.53
N VAL A 227 -21.05 -3.56 -4.56
CA VAL A 227 -19.94 -4.33 -5.16
C VAL A 227 -18.72 -4.16 -4.27
N GLY A 228 -17.76 -5.08 -4.37
CA GLY A 228 -16.53 -5.07 -3.58
C GLY A 228 -16.19 -6.48 -3.08
N THR A 229 -15.01 -6.62 -2.48
CA THR A 229 -14.52 -7.90 -2.00
C THR A 229 -15.04 -8.20 -0.57
N PRO A 230 -15.64 -9.39 -0.32
CA PRO A 230 -16.05 -9.79 1.03
C PRO A 230 -14.93 -9.64 2.06
N GLY A 231 -15.25 -9.13 3.25
CA GLY A 231 -14.28 -8.81 4.29
C GLY A 231 -13.77 -7.36 4.26
N TYR A 232 -13.64 -6.77 3.08
CA TYR A 232 -13.21 -5.37 2.92
C TYR A 232 -14.39 -4.40 2.79
N THR A 233 -15.48 -4.84 2.17
CA THR A 233 -16.66 -3.98 1.92
C THR A 233 -17.24 -3.41 3.22
N ASP A 234 -17.41 -2.09 3.27
CA ASP A 234 -18.07 -1.37 4.37
C ASP A 234 -19.47 -1.97 4.68
N PRO A 235 -19.71 -2.47 5.91
CA PRO A 235 -20.97 -3.12 6.25
C PRO A 235 -22.15 -2.17 6.06
N LEU A 236 -22.01 -0.88 6.38
CA LEU A 236 -23.10 0.08 6.22
C LEU A 236 -23.40 0.32 4.74
N TYR A 237 -22.39 0.29 3.87
CA TYR A 237 -22.60 0.38 2.42
C TYR A 237 -23.31 -0.88 1.91
N SER A 238 -22.90 -2.05 2.40
CA SER A 238 -23.55 -3.32 2.07
C SER A 238 -25.01 -3.36 2.49
N GLU A 239 -25.37 -2.73 3.60
CA GLU A 239 -26.73 -2.71 4.13
C GLU A 239 -27.61 -1.63 3.47
N THR A 240 -27.06 -0.43 3.25
CA THR A 240 -27.84 0.76 2.84
C THR A 240 -27.74 1.10 1.37
N CYS A 241 -26.81 0.50 0.62
CA CYS A 241 -26.44 0.90 -0.74
C CYS A 241 -25.90 2.35 -0.85
N LEU A 242 -25.65 3.02 0.27
CA LEU A 242 -25.06 4.36 0.31
C LEU A 242 -23.56 4.24 0.31
N LEU A 243 -22.92 4.63 -0.79
CA LEU A 243 -21.48 4.66 -0.92
C LEU A 243 -20.94 6.05 -0.57
N THR A 244 -19.91 6.10 0.28
CA THR A 244 -19.22 7.34 0.65
C THR A 244 -17.70 7.14 0.64
N LYS A 245 -16.94 8.22 0.85
CA LYS A 245 -15.48 8.13 1.00
C LYS A 245 -15.06 7.30 2.22
N GLU A 246 -15.87 7.34 3.27
CA GLU A 246 -15.69 6.57 4.49
C GLU A 246 -15.84 5.05 4.23
N SER A 247 -16.45 4.63 3.12
CA SER A 247 -16.46 3.22 2.72
C SER A 247 -15.08 2.73 2.25
N ASP A 248 -14.30 3.57 1.57
CA ASP A 248 -12.91 3.26 1.24
C ASP A 248 -12.04 3.32 2.51
N VAL A 249 -12.31 4.24 3.44
CA VAL A 249 -11.63 4.30 4.75
C VAL A 249 -11.79 2.99 5.51
N TYR A 250 -13.01 2.43 5.56
CA TYR A 250 -13.23 1.13 6.19
C TYR A 250 -12.40 0.04 5.52
N SER A 251 -12.43 -0.02 4.19
CA SER A 251 -11.68 -1.00 3.40
C SER A 251 -10.17 -0.89 3.64
N PHE A 252 -9.64 0.34 3.75
CA PHE A 252 -8.24 0.58 4.09
C PHE A 252 -7.92 0.21 5.55
N GLY A 253 -8.83 0.43 6.49
CA GLY A 253 -8.72 -0.05 7.87
C GLY A 253 -8.51 -1.57 7.94
N VAL A 254 -9.20 -2.33 7.08
CA VAL A 254 -8.99 -3.78 6.96
C VAL A 254 -7.57 -4.09 6.50
N VAL A 255 -7.08 -3.38 5.48
CA VAL A 255 -5.68 -3.52 5.00
C VAL A 255 -4.66 -3.21 6.10
N LEU A 256 -4.88 -2.17 6.92
CA LEU A 256 -3.99 -1.86 8.05
C LEU A 256 -3.91 -3.03 9.03
N PHE A 257 -5.04 -3.68 9.35
CA PHE A 257 -5.01 -4.89 10.16
C PHE A 257 -4.30 -6.05 9.45
N GLU A 258 -4.51 -6.27 8.16
CA GLU A 258 -3.78 -7.32 7.42
C GLU A 258 -2.25 -7.13 7.51
N VAL A 259 -1.81 -5.88 7.36
CA VAL A 259 -0.39 -5.50 7.43
C VAL A 259 0.21 -5.78 8.81
N MET A 260 -0.54 -5.52 9.89
CA MET A 260 -0.13 -5.75 11.28
C MET A 260 -0.22 -7.23 11.70
N CYS A 261 -1.30 -7.90 11.32
CA CYS A 261 -1.56 -9.31 11.66
C CYS A 261 -0.80 -10.28 10.76
N GLY A 262 -0.25 -9.80 9.64
CA GLY A 262 0.52 -10.59 8.69
C GLY A 262 -0.28 -11.69 7.99
N ARG A 263 -1.60 -11.49 7.85
CA ARG A 263 -2.53 -12.43 7.21
C ARG A 263 -3.70 -11.69 6.59
N LEU A 264 -4.37 -12.33 5.65
CA LEU A 264 -5.59 -11.80 5.03
C LEU A 264 -6.73 -11.69 6.04
N CYS A 265 -7.70 -10.83 5.74
CA CYS A 265 -8.89 -10.59 6.56
C CYS A 265 -9.94 -11.71 6.52
N TYR A 266 -9.61 -12.81 5.85
CA TYR A 266 -10.48 -13.95 5.69
C TYR A 266 -9.68 -15.26 5.62
N ASP A 267 -10.35 -16.35 5.94
CA ASP A 267 -9.84 -17.70 5.75
C ASP A 267 -10.58 -18.39 4.61
N CYS A 268 -9.86 -19.22 3.86
CA CYS A 268 -10.42 -20.10 2.85
C CYS A 268 -10.08 -21.56 3.14
N ASN A 269 -10.97 -22.47 2.74
CA ASN A 269 -10.68 -23.90 2.75
C ASN A 269 -9.72 -24.29 1.59
N THR A 270 -9.32 -25.56 1.53
CA THR A 270 -8.42 -26.08 0.49
C THR A 270 -8.95 -25.91 -0.94
N SER A 271 -10.27 -25.77 -1.11
CA SER A 271 -10.92 -25.47 -2.40
C SER A 271 -10.99 -23.98 -2.73
N GLY A 272 -10.48 -23.10 -1.86
CA GLY A 272 -10.50 -21.65 -2.04
C GLY A 272 -11.83 -21.00 -1.66
N GLU A 273 -12.75 -21.73 -1.03
CA GLU A 273 -14.02 -21.17 -0.57
C GLU A 273 -13.84 -20.47 0.76
N LEU A 274 -14.44 -19.28 0.86
CA LEU A 274 -14.45 -18.45 2.06
C LEU A 274 -15.09 -19.19 3.25
N THR A 275 -14.34 -19.36 4.33
CA THR A 275 -14.80 -20.02 5.57
C THR A 275 -15.08 -19.05 6.71
N ALA A 276 -14.30 -17.97 6.81
CA ALA A 276 -14.44 -16.99 7.88
C ALA A 276 -13.99 -15.60 7.44
N ILE A 277 -14.58 -14.57 8.05
CA ILE A 277 -14.11 -13.17 7.99
C ILE A 277 -13.60 -12.82 9.39
N LEU A 278 -12.35 -12.36 9.47
CA LEU A 278 -11.62 -12.15 10.73
C LEU A 278 -11.77 -10.73 11.29
N VAL A 279 -12.30 -9.79 10.49
CA VAL A 279 -12.43 -8.37 10.88
C VAL A 279 -13.17 -8.17 12.21
N PRO A 280 -14.31 -8.83 12.49
CA PRO A 280 -14.99 -8.70 13.78
C PRO A 280 -14.12 -9.18 14.95
N GLU A 281 -13.39 -10.28 14.77
CA GLU A 281 -12.48 -10.83 15.77
C GLU A 281 -11.33 -9.87 16.05
N TRP A 282 -10.70 -9.31 15.01
CA TRP A 282 -9.64 -8.30 15.17
C TRP A 282 -10.10 -7.06 15.94
N LYS A 283 -11.32 -6.57 15.70
CA LYS A 283 -11.90 -5.47 16.47
C LYS A 283 -12.01 -5.84 17.95
N ASN A 284 -12.52 -7.04 18.27
CA ASN A 284 -12.64 -7.50 19.65
C ASN A 284 -11.27 -7.64 20.34
N PHE A 285 -10.26 -8.19 19.64
CA PHE A 285 -8.90 -8.28 20.18
C PHE A 285 -8.30 -6.91 20.48
N TYR A 286 -8.54 -5.90 19.65
CA TYR A 286 -8.16 -4.52 19.96
C TYR A 286 -8.91 -4.00 21.20
N ASP A 287 -10.24 -4.10 21.21
CA ASP A 287 -11.11 -3.54 22.25
C ASP A 287 -10.85 -4.19 23.63
N GLU A 288 -10.42 -5.46 23.66
CA GLU A 288 -10.03 -6.21 24.87
C GLU A 288 -8.56 -6.00 25.29
N ASN A 289 -7.80 -5.12 24.62
CA ASN A 289 -6.36 -4.91 24.83
C ASN A 289 -5.50 -6.18 24.61
N LYS A 290 -5.92 -7.04 23.69
CA LYS A 290 -5.26 -8.30 23.32
C LYS A 290 -4.59 -8.25 21.95
N LEU A 291 -4.15 -7.07 21.52
CA LEU A 291 -3.45 -6.88 20.24
C LEU A 291 -2.26 -7.83 20.04
N HIS A 292 -1.52 -8.12 21.12
CA HIS A 292 -0.38 -9.04 21.09
C HIS A 292 -0.73 -10.46 20.61
N ASP A 293 -2.00 -10.88 20.70
CA ASP A 293 -2.45 -12.20 20.27
C ASP A 293 -2.66 -12.30 18.76
N ILE A 294 -2.90 -11.17 18.08
CA ILE A 294 -3.19 -11.13 16.63
C ILE A 294 -2.03 -10.60 15.80
N ILE A 295 -1.08 -9.87 16.39
CA ILE A 295 0.10 -9.35 15.69
C ILE A 295 0.95 -10.51 15.18
N PHE A 296 1.42 -10.38 13.94
CA PHE A 296 2.29 -11.38 13.35
C PHE A 296 3.57 -11.58 14.18
N GLN A 297 3.81 -12.80 14.63
CA GLN A 297 4.87 -13.10 15.60
C GLN A 297 6.25 -12.60 15.13
N ASP A 298 6.56 -12.76 13.84
CA ASP A 298 7.85 -12.36 13.26
C ASP A 298 8.02 -10.84 13.09
N LEU A 299 6.94 -10.05 13.27
CA LEU A 299 7.01 -8.58 13.29
C LEU A 299 7.17 -8.00 14.69
N LYS A 300 6.81 -8.74 15.76
CA LYS A 300 6.79 -8.22 17.13
C LYS A 300 8.14 -7.63 17.55
N GLU A 301 9.24 -8.30 17.22
CA GLU A 301 10.59 -7.84 17.55
C GLU A 301 11.02 -6.59 16.76
N GLN A 302 10.34 -6.28 15.66
CA GLN A 302 10.61 -5.12 14.81
C GLN A 302 9.81 -3.89 15.24
N MET A 303 8.74 -4.07 16.02
CA MET A 303 7.78 -3.03 16.35
C MET A 303 8.16 -2.26 17.62
N VAL A 304 8.22 -0.94 17.53
CA VAL A 304 8.24 -0.06 18.70
C VAL A 304 6.82 0.08 19.24
N TRP A 305 6.63 -0.15 20.55
CA TRP A 305 5.31 -0.17 21.19
C TRP A 305 4.51 1.12 20.98
N ASP A 306 5.12 2.29 21.12
CA ASP A 306 4.46 3.59 20.90
C ASP A 306 3.98 3.76 19.45
N SER A 307 4.78 3.30 18.48
CA SER A 307 4.40 3.31 17.06
C SER A 307 3.21 2.36 16.81
N LEU A 308 3.28 1.16 17.38
CA LEU A 308 2.25 0.14 17.25
C LEU A 308 0.90 0.58 17.82
N ILE A 309 0.88 1.25 18.98
CA ILE A 309 -0.37 1.76 19.57
C ILE A 309 -1.04 2.75 18.63
N ILE A 310 -0.27 3.70 18.08
CA ILE A 310 -0.81 4.72 17.17
C ILE A 310 -1.36 4.05 15.90
N PHE A 311 -0.57 3.15 15.31
CA PHE A 311 -0.97 2.39 14.12
C PHE A 311 -2.24 1.56 14.35
N ALA A 312 -2.32 0.82 15.45
CA ALA A 312 -3.47 -0.01 15.77
C ALA A 312 -4.71 0.84 16.09
N ALA A 313 -4.54 1.99 16.76
CA ALA A 313 -5.63 2.90 17.09
C ALA A 313 -6.24 3.51 15.82
N ILE A 314 -5.42 3.98 14.88
CA ILE A 314 -5.95 4.53 13.62
C ILE A 314 -6.61 3.44 12.77
N ALA A 315 -6.04 2.23 12.72
CA ALA A 315 -6.64 1.08 12.05
C ALA A 315 -8.03 0.74 12.65
N ARG A 316 -8.15 0.71 13.98
CA ARG A 316 -9.42 0.43 14.67
C ARG A 316 -10.47 1.51 14.41
N ARG A 317 -10.09 2.79 14.40
CA ARG A 317 -11.00 3.92 14.12
C ARG A 317 -11.53 3.88 12.68
N CYS A 318 -10.74 3.42 11.72
CA CYS A 318 -11.20 3.21 10.34
C CYS A 318 -12.37 2.22 10.25
N LEU A 319 -12.44 1.26 11.19
CA LEU A 319 -13.46 0.20 11.22
C LEU A 319 -14.69 0.54 12.08
N GLU A 320 -14.87 1.81 12.45
CA GLU A 320 -16.07 2.24 13.18
C GLU A 320 -17.36 2.01 12.39
N THR A 321 -18.42 1.66 13.12
CA THR A 321 -19.73 1.41 12.49
C THR A 321 -20.35 2.72 12.01
N ASP A 322 -20.29 3.77 12.83
CA ASP A 322 -20.69 5.11 12.39
C ASP A 322 -19.59 5.70 11.50
N ARG A 323 -19.97 6.11 10.29
CA ARG A 323 -19.08 6.74 9.32
C ARG A 323 -18.51 8.06 9.81
N LYS A 324 -19.24 8.79 10.67
CA LYS A 324 -18.78 10.09 11.20
C LYS A 324 -17.62 9.95 12.19
N GLU A 325 -17.50 8.78 12.82
CA GLU A 325 -16.42 8.47 13.75
C GLU A 325 -15.17 7.94 13.03
N ARG A 326 -15.30 7.57 11.75
CA ARG A 326 -14.16 7.18 10.93
C ARG A 326 -13.32 8.42 10.59
N PRO A 327 -11.99 8.32 10.69
CA PRO A 327 -11.10 9.42 10.35
C PRO A 327 -11.12 9.71 8.86
N THR A 328 -10.75 10.93 8.49
CA THR A 328 -10.44 11.29 7.11
C THR A 328 -9.12 10.68 6.65
N MET A 329 -8.90 10.57 5.34
CA MET A 329 -7.62 10.07 4.82
C MET A 329 -6.42 10.96 5.20
N ASP A 330 -6.64 12.26 5.35
CA ASP A 330 -5.63 13.21 5.83
C ASP A 330 -5.24 12.94 7.30
N GLU A 331 -6.23 12.73 8.18
CA GLU A 331 -5.97 12.33 9.57
C GLU A 331 -5.25 10.97 9.66
N ILE A 332 -5.65 10.00 8.83
CA ILE A 332 -4.99 8.69 8.77
C ILE A 332 -3.53 8.85 8.33
N LEU A 333 -3.28 9.65 7.29
CA LEU A 333 -1.93 9.93 6.80
C LEU A 333 -1.06 10.53 7.91
N ASN A 334 -1.55 11.57 8.59
CA ASN A 334 -0.83 12.24 9.67
C ASN A 334 -0.50 11.27 10.82
N GLU A 335 -1.45 10.45 11.25
CA GLU A 335 -1.23 9.47 12.34
C GLU A 335 -0.25 8.36 11.94
N LEU A 336 -0.30 7.90 10.69
CA LEU A 336 0.68 6.93 10.18
C LEU A 336 2.09 7.52 10.08
N GLU A 337 2.23 8.78 9.69
CA GLU A 337 3.51 9.50 9.70
C GLU A 337 4.05 9.68 11.12
N VAL A 338 3.20 9.99 12.09
CA VAL A 338 3.58 10.02 13.52
C VAL A 338 4.02 8.63 13.99
N ALA A 339 3.30 7.56 13.62
CA ALA A 339 3.69 6.20 13.95
C ALA A 339 5.06 5.84 13.36
N LEU A 340 5.35 6.26 12.13
CA LEU A 340 6.67 6.07 11.50
C LEU A 340 7.76 6.87 12.23
N ASP A 341 7.52 8.14 12.58
CA ASP A 341 8.48 8.94 13.33
C ASP A 341 8.81 8.32 14.70
N LYS A 342 7.82 7.76 15.40
CA LYS A 342 8.03 7.02 16.66
C LYS A 342 8.84 5.76 16.47
N GLN A 343 8.60 5.04 15.38
CA GLN A 343 9.34 3.84 15.02
C GLN A 343 10.81 4.15 14.74
N GLU A 344 11.10 5.22 13.99
CA GLU A 344 12.46 5.62 13.62
C GLU A 344 13.21 6.31 14.76
N ASN A 345 12.56 7.17 15.56
CA ASN A 345 13.23 7.88 16.64
C ASN A 345 13.65 6.97 17.79
N THR A 346 12.82 6.00 18.17
CA THR A 346 13.16 5.06 19.25
C THR A 346 14.27 4.11 18.80
N THR A 347 14.19 3.60 17.56
CA THR A 347 15.28 2.77 17.01
C THR A 347 16.58 3.56 16.90
N PHE A 348 16.52 4.83 16.50
CA PHE A 348 17.69 5.71 16.50
C PHE A 348 18.26 5.92 17.91
N ASP A 349 17.44 6.16 18.93
CA ASP A 349 17.90 6.33 20.30
C ASP A 349 18.57 5.06 20.87
N ASP A 350 18.06 3.87 20.54
CA ASP A 350 18.72 2.60 20.88
C ASP A 350 20.09 2.46 20.19
N HIS A 351 20.21 2.90 18.94
CA HIS A 351 21.48 2.95 18.23
C HIS A 351 22.45 3.94 18.88
N LEU A 352 22.00 5.15 19.23
CA LEU A 352 22.80 6.15 19.94
C LEU A 352 23.30 5.60 21.28
N PHE A 353 22.43 4.91 22.03
CA PHE A 353 22.81 4.28 23.29
C PHE A 353 23.92 3.24 23.09
N LYS A 354 23.77 2.32 22.12
CA LYS A 354 24.81 1.32 21.80
C LYS A 354 26.13 1.98 21.41
N ILE A 355 26.08 3.01 20.56
CA ILE A 355 27.27 3.75 20.12
C ILE A 355 27.94 4.45 21.30
N SER A 356 27.17 5.07 22.21
CA SER A 356 27.72 5.72 23.40
C SER A 356 28.52 4.75 24.30
N LYS A 357 28.15 3.47 24.31
CA LYS A 357 28.84 2.39 25.03
C LYS A 357 30.09 1.89 24.31
N LEU A 358 30.10 1.92 22.97
CA LEU A 358 31.23 1.50 22.14
C LEU A 358 32.30 2.59 21.98
N ALA A 359 31.95 3.86 22.24
CA ALA A 359 32.89 4.98 22.24
C ALA A 359 34.05 4.75 23.21
N ILE A 360 35.26 5.19 22.83
CA ILE A 360 36.45 5.10 23.68
C ILE A 360 37.04 6.50 23.91
N PRO A 361 37.04 6.98 25.16
CA PRO A 361 36.34 6.41 26.32
C PRO A 361 34.81 6.47 26.15
N PRO A 362 34.04 5.64 26.87
CA PRO A 362 32.57 5.68 26.81
C PRO A 362 32.07 7.10 27.08
N LEU A 363 31.15 7.57 26.25
CA LEU A 363 30.74 8.97 26.29
C LEU A 363 29.78 9.21 27.46
N PRO A 364 30.16 9.99 28.48
CA PRO A 364 29.19 10.46 29.45
C PRO A 364 28.30 11.52 28.80
N TYR A 365 26.98 11.37 28.95
CA TYR A 365 26.00 12.36 28.48
C TYR A 365 24.86 12.48 29.49
N LYS A 366 24.30 13.69 29.62
CA LYS A 366 23.19 13.99 30.54
C LYS A 366 21.85 14.15 29.83
N SER A 367 21.88 14.27 28.50
CA SER A 367 20.67 14.41 27.69
C SER A 367 20.90 13.90 26.26
N ARG A 368 19.82 13.56 25.55
CA ARG A 368 19.86 13.16 24.13
C ARG A 368 20.52 14.24 23.26
N LYS A 369 20.20 15.51 23.50
CA LYS A 369 20.77 16.66 22.76
C LYS A 369 22.30 16.75 22.92
N GLU A 370 22.79 16.49 24.14
CA GLU A 370 24.22 16.45 24.41
C GLU A 370 24.90 15.28 23.69
N LEU A 371 24.27 14.09 23.69
CA LEU A 371 24.82 12.91 23.02
C LEU A 371 24.89 13.11 21.50
N ILE A 372 23.83 13.62 20.88
CA ILE A 372 23.81 13.91 19.43
C ILE A 372 24.89 14.93 19.09
N LEU A 373 25.01 16.03 19.85
CA LEU A 373 26.04 17.05 19.61
C LEU A 373 27.45 16.46 19.67
N ARG A 374 27.73 15.60 20.65
CA ARG A 374 29.03 14.92 20.77
C ARG A 374 29.29 13.98 19.60
N LEU A 375 28.27 13.26 19.15
CA LEU A 375 28.37 12.35 18.01
C LEU A 375 28.47 13.07 16.66
N SER A 376 27.88 14.27 16.51
CA SER A 376 28.07 15.10 15.32
C SER A 376 29.51 15.60 15.16
N ASN A 377 30.24 15.75 16.27
CA ASN A 377 31.67 16.08 16.25
C ASN A 377 32.56 14.88 15.93
N GLY A 378 31.98 13.67 15.87
CA GLY A 378 32.69 12.43 15.62
C GLY A 378 33.35 11.83 16.86
N ILE A 379 33.43 10.50 16.88
CA ILE A 379 33.92 9.71 18.00
C ILE A 379 34.79 8.56 17.49
N LEU A 380 35.75 8.15 18.32
CA LEU A 380 36.56 6.97 18.08
C LEU A 380 35.90 5.74 18.72
N VAL A 381 35.77 4.67 17.93
CA VAL A 381 35.37 3.34 18.37
C VAL A 381 36.43 2.31 17.96
N ASP A 382 36.29 1.06 18.44
CA ASP A 382 37.22 -0.05 18.16
C ASP A 382 38.69 0.29 18.42
N GLU A 383 39.01 0.66 19.66
CA GLU A 383 40.36 1.03 20.10
C GLU A 383 40.98 2.19 19.30
N GLY A 384 40.15 3.04 18.69
CA GLY A 384 40.61 4.18 17.90
C GLY A 384 40.81 3.89 16.41
N LYS A 385 40.30 2.75 15.91
CA LYS A 385 40.45 2.33 14.51
C LYS A 385 39.38 2.90 13.58
N ARG A 386 38.20 3.18 14.13
CA ARG A 386 37.04 3.68 13.36
C ARG A 386 36.55 5.00 13.93
N TRP A 387 36.26 5.93 13.04
CA TRP A 387 35.66 7.23 13.35
C TRP A 387 34.18 7.22 12.95
N LEU A 388 33.29 7.34 13.92
CA LEU A 388 31.84 7.42 13.70
C LEU A 388 31.35 8.84 13.95
N TRP A 389 30.45 9.36 13.11
CA TRP A 389 29.75 10.60 13.39
C TRP A 389 28.30 10.57 12.90
N ILE A 390 27.48 11.51 13.38
CA ILE A 390 26.11 11.69 12.88
C ILE A 390 26.08 12.88 11.93
N ASN A 391 25.64 12.63 10.70
CA ASN A 391 25.51 13.68 9.69
C ASN A 391 24.23 14.51 9.88
N GLU A 392 24.08 15.57 9.08
CA GLU A 392 22.94 16.49 9.14
C GLU A 392 21.58 15.81 8.86
N ARG A 393 21.59 14.63 8.23
CA ARG A 393 20.39 13.81 7.97
C ARG A 393 20.08 12.83 9.09
N LYS A 394 20.73 12.96 10.26
CA LYS A 394 20.62 12.03 11.40
C LYS A 394 21.01 10.59 11.05
N GLN A 395 21.89 10.39 10.08
CA GLN A 395 22.43 9.07 9.75
C GLN A 395 23.82 8.92 10.36
N ILE A 396 24.13 7.72 10.85
CA ILE A 396 25.46 7.37 11.35
C ILE A 396 26.37 7.12 10.14
N SER A 397 27.45 7.87 10.07
CA SER A 397 28.50 7.76 9.05
C SER A 397 29.79 7.25 9.70
N GLU A 398 30.58 6.48 8.96
CA GLU A 398 31.83 5.89 9.45
C GLU A 398 33.01 6.11 8.52
N MET A 399 34.21 6.22 9.09
CA MET A 399 35.48 6.32 8.39
C MET A 399 36.52 5.42 9.06
N GLU A 400 37.26 4.65 8.27
CA GLU A 400 38.29 3.71 8.74
C GLU A 400 39.70 4.28 8.54
N SER A 401 40.62 3.96 9.47
CA SER A 401 42.03 4.37 9.39
C SER A 401 42.75 3.75 8.17
N ALA A 402 43.51 4.56 7.44
CA ALA A 402 44.22 4.16 6.21
C ALA A 402 45.28 3.06 6.39
N THR A 403 45.71 2.78 7.62
CA THR A 403 46.73 1.75 7.92
C THR A 403 46.20 0.31 7.79
N GLU A 404 44.88 0.09 7.78
CA GLU A 404 44.27 -1.25 7.63
C GLU A 404 43.60 -1.50 6.26
N SER A 405 43.48 -0.51 5.39
CA SER A 405 42.95 -0.72 4.02
C SER A 405 43.76 -1.76 3.21
N PHE A 406 44.98 -2.09 3.66
CA PHE A 406 45.85 -3.13 3.10
C PHE A 406 45.75 -4.52 3.77
N ARG A 407 44.89 -4.76 4.78
CA ARG A 407 44.87 -6.04 5.53
C ARG A 407 43.54 -6.76 5.71
N THR A 408 42.40 -6.23 5.28
CA THR A 408 41.09 -6.89 5.50
C THR A 408 40.24 -6.98 4.22
N SER A 409 40.68 -7.80 3.27
CA SER A 409 39.72 -8.61 2.49
C SER A 409 39.28 -9.77 3.38
N ASN A 410 37.98 -9.83 3.71
CA ASN A 410 37.27 -10.86 4.51
C ASN A 410 37.01 -10.51 5.98
N LYS A 411 35.90 -9.79 6.22
CA LYS A 411 34.79 -10.13 7.16
C LYS A 411 34.09 -8.84 7.59
N ILE A 412 32.95 -8.51 6.98
CA ILE A 412 31.95 -7.63 7.58
C ILE A 412 30.58 -8.20 7.24
N ASN A 413 29.90 -8.73 8.27
CA ASN A 413 28.47 -8.97 8.25
C ASN A 413 27.88 -8.43 9.55
N ASN A 414 26.70 -7.82 9.40
CA ASN A 414 25.75 -7.33 10.41
C ASN A 414 25.98 -5.91 10.92
N PHE A 415 25.58 -4.93 10.11
CA PHE A 415 24.65 -3.83 10.46
C PHE A 415 24.26 -3.13 9.15
N THR A 416 23.04 -3.36 8.65
CA THR A 416 22.56 -2.72 7.40
C THR A 416 21.60 -1.59 7.72
N TYR A 417 22.18 -0.42 7.97
CA TYR A 417 21.72 0.92 7.56
C TYR A 417 22.98 1.78 7.41
N ILE A 418 23.88 1.34 6.51
CA ILE A 418 25.13 2.05 6.20
C ILE A 418 24.93 2.69 4.83
N SER A 419 24.76 4.01 4.79
CA SER A 419 25.02 4.78 3.58
C SER A 419 26.53 4.75 3.33
N ARG A 420 26.96 3.94 2.37
CA ARG A 420 28.37 3.80 2.01
C ARG A 420 28.87 5.04 1.24
N LEU A 421 30.10 5.45 1.61
CA LEU A 421 31.14 6.19 0.87
C LEU A 421 31.16 7.73 0.97
N GLU A 422 31.94 8.23 1.93
CA GLU A 422 32.96 9.25 1.66
C GLU A 422 34.32 8.69 2.09
N VAL A 423 35.19 8.37 1.12
CA VAL A 423 36.56 7.90 1.40
C VAL A 423 37.43 9.13 1.64
N GLY A 424 37.67 9.46 2.90
CA GLY A 424 38.65 10.44 3.33
C GLY A 424 39.65 9.79 4.29
N SER A 425 40.92 10.12 4.18
CA SER A 425 41.96 9.69 5.12
C SER A 425 42.12 10.71 6.25
N PHE A 426 42.06 10.29 7.51
CA PHE A 426 42.35 11.17 8.66
C PHE A 426 43.66 10.75 9.35
N TYR A 427 44.51 11.72 9.71
CA TYR A 427 45.70 11.52 10.53
C TYR A 427 45.41 11.97 11.98
N PRO A 428 45.57 11.12 13.00
CA PRO A 428 45.36 11.54 14.39
C PRO A 428 46.47 12.49 14.84
N TYR A 429 46.08 13.72 15.21
CA TYR A 429 46.96 14.63 15.97
C TYR A 429 47.14 14.06 17.39
N LEU A 430 48.35 13.60 17.71
CA LEU A 430 48.77 13.30 19.07
C LEU A 430 49.08 14.62 19.80
N PRO A 431 48.50 14.90 20.99
CA PRO A 431 48.95 16.02 21.79
C PRO A 431 50.33 15.72 22.37
N SER A 432 51.31 16.57 22.06
CA SER A 432 52.65 16.51 22.65
C SER A 432 52.56 16.65 24.18
N LYS A 433 52.95 15.60 24.90
CA LYS A 433 53.36 15.73 26.30
C LYS A 433 54.64 16.55 26.34
N ASN A 434 54.59 17.78 26.84
CA ASN A 434 55.75 18.47 27.38
C ASN A 434 55.60 18.57 28.90
N GLN A 435 56.73 18.28 29.56
CA GLN A 435 57.01 18.30 30.99
C GLN A 435 56.71 19.65 31.65
#